data_AF-A0A2E9TXL5-F1
#
_entry.id   AF-A0A2E9TXL5-F1
#
_cell.length_a   1.000
_cell.length_b   1.000
_cell.length_c   1.000
_cell.angle_alpha   90.00
_cell.angle_beta   90.00
_cell.angle_gamma   90.00
#
_symmetry.space_group_name_H-M   'P 1'
#
loop_
_entity.id
_entity.type
_entity.pdbx_description
1 polymer ?
#
loop_
_entity_poly.entity_id
_entity_poly.type
_entity_poly.pdbx_seq_one_letter_code
_entity_poly.pdbx_strand_id
1 'polypeptide(L)'
;MEIVDSHPHIYSENRVKFPTIADPWDPGEPASASDLRRRMLDSGVSKAVFIQTGTFYGFDNSYVIESSNIHKNWATGVITLNPDDEDHIEILEKSVNKSNISGLRGIKDATGRLSSPNVYRLWEKALHLGIVVNCMVMDDLERVTEIGKIATDLFPLRIVIDHCFMLNTSNKTAETLRALEYLATHQNIYAKLTSGTHGSSRVYPHPDMHDPVREVITMFGTNRCVWGSNFPNSLWSKGTTYLQNLNLFTEELGLSVSEKEDILSRVPLSLWFGSQVST
;
A
#
# COMPACT_ATOMS: atom_id res chain seq x y z
N MET A 1 -2.71 -21.54 2.17
CA MET A 1 -2.01 -20.30 2.57
C MET A 1 -3.03 -19.17 2.56
N GLU A 2 -3.07 -18.34 3.60
CA GLU A 2 -3.97 -17.19 3.65
C GLU A 2 -3.35 -16.03 2.88
N ILE A 3 -3.75 -15.83 1.62
CA ILE A 3 -3.20 -14.76 0.78
C ILE A 3 -3.83 -13.42 1.16
N VAL A 4 -3.00 -12.39 1.32
CA VAL A 4 -3.40 -11.03 1.64
C VAL A 4 -3.12 -10.10 0.46
N ASP A 5 -4.15 -9.40 0.00
CA ASP A 5 -4.01 -8.28 -0.92
C ASP A 5 -3.73 -6.99 -0.15
N SER A 6 -2.49 -6.49 -0.18
CA SER A 6 -2.07 -5.34 0.64
C SER A 6 -2.32 -3.97 0.00
N HIS A 7 -2.94 -3.90 -1.20
CA HIS A 7 -3.18 -2.63 -1.88
C HIS A 7 -4.40 -2.59 -2.82
N PRO A 8 -5.61 -2.98 -2.41
CA PRO A 8 -6.81 -2.64 -3.16
C PRO A 8 -7.39 -1.28 -2.77
N HIS A 9 -7.94 -0.58 -3.75
CA HIS A 9 -8.80 0.59 -3.59
C HIS A 9 -10.26 0.18 -3.80
N ILE A 10 -11.15 0.72 -2.97
CA ILE A 10 -12.60 0.49 -3.09
C ILE A 10 -13.33 1.80 -3.34
N TYR A 11 -14.44 1.70 -4.04
CA TYR A 11 -15.28 2.82 -4.46
C TYR A 11 -16.74 2.53 -4.11
N SER A 12 -17.39 3.50 -3.47
CA SER A 12 -18.81 3.45 -3.15
C SER A 12 -19.65 3.86 -4.33
N GLU A 13 -20.74 3.12 -4.57
CA GLU A 13 -21.79 3.52 -5.49
C GLU A 13 -22.63 4.67 -4.92
N ASN A 14 -22.64 4.86 -3.58
CA ASN A 14 -23.40 5.92 -2.92
C ASN A 14 -22.58 7.21 -2.79
N ARG A 15 -22.53 7.99 -3.88
CA ARG A 15 -21.81 9.28 -3.93
C ARG A 15 -22.45 10.39 -3.10
N VAL A 16 -23.69 10.21 -2.63
CA VAL A 16 -24.36 11.19 -1.73
C VAL A 16 -23.86 11.01 -0.31
N LYS A 17 -23.76 9.75 0.15
CA LYS A 17 -23.23 9.43 1.47
C LYS A 17 -21.71 9.62 1.53
N PHE A 18 -21.02 9.27 0.44
CA PHE A 18 -19.56 9.36 0.32
C PHE A 18 -19.21 10.29 -0.86
N PRO A 19 -19.20 11.61 -0.62
CA PRO A 19 -18.96 12.59 -1.67
C PRO A 19 -17.56 12.45 -2.27
N THR A 20 -17.45 12.82 -3.55
CA THR A 20 -16.19 12.79 -4.28
C THR A 20 -15.55 14.17 -4.33
N ILE A 21 -14.26 14.21 -4.65
CA ILE A 21 -13.60 15.46 -5.07
C ILE A 21 -14.16 15.95 -6.42
N ALA A 22 -13.79 17.17 -6.82
CA ALA A 22 -14.32 17.84 -8.02
C ALA A 22 -13.91 17.17 -9.36
N ASP A 23 -12.80 16.42 -9.39
CA ASP A 23 -12.32 15.68 -10.57
C ASP A 23 -11.82 14.29 -10.14
N PRO A 24 -12.73 13.38 -9.78
CA PRO A 24 -12.35 12.10 -9.20
C PRO A 24 -11.91 11.11 -10.27
N TRP A 25 -10.90 10.29 -9.96
CA TRP A 25 -10.45 9.23 -10.86
C TRP A 25 -11.39 8.03 -10.77
N ASP A 26 -12.33 7.91 -11.70
CA ASP A 26 -13.30 6.82 -11.73
C ASP A 26 -12.63 5.44 -11.92
N PRO A 27 -13.15 4.39 -11.25
CA PRO A 27 -12.52 3.07 -11.23
C PRO A 27 -12.51 2.35 -12.59
N GLY A 28 -13.34 2.77 -13.55
CA GLY A 28 -13.47 2.14 -14.87
C GLY A 28 -14.13 0.76 -14.85
N GLU A 29 -14.42 0.20 -13.68
CA GLU A 29 -15.10 -1.08 -13.44
C GLU A 29 -15.84 -1.05 -12.08
N PRO A 30 -16.79 -1.98 -11.83
CA PRO A 30 -17.37 -2.15 -10.50
C PRO A 30 -16.27 -2.41 -9.46
N ALA A 31 -16.20 -1.56 -8.45
CA ALA A 31 -15.09 -1.52 -7.51
C ALA A 31 -15.51 -1.34 -6.05
N SER A 32 -16.73 -1.76 -5.70
CA SER A 32 -17.16 -1.81 -4.30
C SER A 32 -16.35 -2.85 -3.50
N ALA A 33 -16.43 -2.81 -2.18
CA ALA A 33 -15.86 -3.87 -1.34
C ALA A 33 -16.41 -5.27 -1.68
N SER A 34 -17.67 -5.34 -2.14
CA SER A 34 -18.28 -6.60 -2.60
C SER A 34 -17.73 -7.08 -3.94
N ASP A 35 -17.43 -6.16 -4.85
CA ASP A 35 -16.79 -6.48 -6.14
C ASP A 35 -15.38 -7.00 -5.94
N LEU A 36 -14.59 -6.31 -5.10
CA LEU A 36 -13.27 -6.76 -4.68
C LEU A 36 -13.35 -8.16 -4.05
N ARG A 37 -14.29 -8.38 -3.12
CA ARG A 37 -14.47 -9.68 -2.46
C ARG A 37 -14.72 -10.80 -3.47
N ARG A 38 -15.46 -10.53 -4.54
CA ARG A 38 -15.69 -11.50 -5.62
C ARG A 38 -14.38 -11.84 -6.34
N ARG A 39 -13.61 -10.83 -6.76
CA ARG A 39 -12.29 -11.03 -7.40
C ARG A 39 -11.33 -11.83 -6.52
N MET A 40 -11.32 -11.52 -5.23
CA MET A 40 -10.52 -12.23 -4.24
C MET A 40 -10.92 -13.71 -4.14
N LEU A 41 -12.21 -14.01 -4.00
CA LEU A 41 -12.69 -15.40 -3.91
C LEU A 41 -12.38 -16.20 -5.18
N ASP A 42 -12.58 -15.61 -6.35
CA ASP A 42 -12.29 -16.25 -7.64
C ASP A 42 -10.78 -16.54 -7.82
N SER A 43 -9.92 -15.81 -7.10
CA SER A 43 -8.45 -15.93 -7.18
C SER A 43 -7.80 -16.58 -5.96
N GLY A 44 -8.59 -17.04 -4.98
CA GLY A 44 -8.08 -17.66 -3.75
C GLY A 44 -7.47 -16.69 -2.73
N VAL A 45 -7.74 -15.38 -2.83
CA VAL A 45 -7.28 -14.36 -1.88
C VAL A 45 -8.23 -14.28 -0.69
N SER A 46 -7.68 -14.23 0.52
CA SER A 46 -8.43 -14.38 1.77
C SER A 46 -8.66 -13.08 2.52
N LYS A 47 -7.67 -12.17 2.51
CA LYS A 47 -7.72 -10.89 3.23
C LYS A 47 -7.29 -9.69 2.38
N ALA A 48 -7.70 -8.50 2.78
CA ALA A 48 -7.42 -7.25 2.06
C ALA A 48 -7.09 -6.07 2.98
N VAL A 49 -6.20 -5.19 2.55
CA VAL A 49 -5.85 -3.94 3.23
C VAL A 49 -6.34 -2.76 2.38
N PHE A 50 -7.57 -2.29 2.63
CA PHE A 50 -8.14 -1.20 1.84
C PHE A 50 -7.32 0.08 1.97
N ILE A 51 -6.89 0.62 0.84
CA ILE A 51 -6.16 1.88 0.81
C ILE A 51 -7.12 3.01 0.49
N GLN A 52 -7.13 4.05 1.32
CA GLN A 52 -7.87 5.28 1.05
C GLN A 52 -7.60 5.77 -0.38
N THR A 53 -8.67 5.91 -1.15
CA THR A 53 -8.62 6.35 -2.55
C THR A 53 -8.60 7.88 -2.61
N GLY A 54 -7.44 8.48 -2.31
CA GLY A 54 -7.29 9.94 -2.28
C GLY A 54 -7.61 10.63 -3.61
N THR A 55 -7.42 9.94 -4.74
CA THR A 55 -7.78 10.43 -6.07
C THR A 55 -9.28 10.48 -6.35
N PHE A 56 -10.11 9.97 -5.43
CA PHE A 56 -11.57 9.95 -5.56
C PHE A 56 -12.26 10.64 -4.38
N TYR A 57 -11.78 10.40 -3.15
CA TYR A 57 -12.35 10.92 -1.91
C TYR A 57 -11.50 12.02 -1.23
N GLY A 58 -10.29 12.30 -1.72
CA GLY A 58 -9.36 13.18 -1.02
C GLY A 58 -9.04 12.67 0.39
N PHE A 59 -9.19 13.53 1.39
CA PHE A 59 -9.01 13.19 2.81
C PHE A 59 -10.31 12.74 3.51
N ASP A 60 -11.43 12.59 2.79
CA ASP A 60 -12.63 11.98 3.36
C ASP A 60 -12.43 10.45 3.45
N ASN A 61 -12.08 9.99 4.65
CA ASN A 61 -11.82 8.57 4.94
C ASN A 61 -13.08 7.80 5.34
N SER A 62 -14.26 8.41 5.30
CA SER A 62 -15.50 7.80 5.82
C SER A 62 -15.84 6.47 5.15
N TYR A 63 -15.62 6.35 3.83
CA TYR A 63 -15.93 5.11 3.11
C TYR A 63 -14.97 3.97 3.45
N VAL A 64 -13.66 4.22 3.52
CA VAL A 64 -12.69 3.18 3.88
C VAL A 64 -12.87 2.72 5.33
N ILE A 65 -13.17 3.66 6.24
CA ILE A 65 -13.45 3.38 7.66
C ILE A 65 -14.73 2.54 7.82
N GLU A 66 -15.83 2.94 7.17
CA GLU A 66 -17.08 2.19 7.25
C GLU A 66 -16.93 0.79 6.65
N SER A 67 -16.31 0.70 5.47
CA SER A 67 -16.12 -0.57 4.77
C SER A 67 -15.21 -1.52 5.54
N SER A 68 -14.10 -1.03 6.13
CA SER A 68 -13.21 -1.87 6.92
C SER A 68 -13.90 -2.40 8.19
N ASN A 69 -14.79 -1.62 8.80
CA ASN A 69 -15.59 -2.05 9.95
C ASN A 69 -16.64 -3.11 9.59
N ILE A 70 -17.38 -2.91 8.49
CA ILE A 70 -18.38 -3.87 8.00
C ILE A 70 -17.71 -5.20 7.66
N HIS A 71 -16.51 -5.14 7.08
CA HIS A 71 -15.79 -6.30 6.55
C HIS A 71 -14.63 -6.78 7.43
N LYS A 72 -14.67 -6.50 8.75
CA LYS A 72 -13.57 -6.76 9.69
C LYS A 72 -13.09 -8.20 9.80
N ASN A 73 -13.89 -9.17 9.36
CA ASN A 73 -13.49 -10.58 9.34
C ASN A 73 -12.45 -10.88 8.25
N TRP A 74 -12.32 -10.06 7.22
CA TRP A 74 -11.39 -10.28 6.11
C TRP A 74 -10.65 -9.03 5.63
N ALA A 75 -11.04 -7.84 6.05
CA ALA A 75 -10.38 -6.60 5.67
C ALA A 75 -9.82 -5.86 6.88
N THR A 76 -8.91 -4.93 6.62
CA THR A 76 -8.60 -3.76 7.46
C THR A 76 -8.39 -2.55 6.53
N GLY A 77 -8.26 -1.35 7.08
CA GLY A 77 -8.08 -0.12 6.30
C GLY A 77 -6.79 0.63 6.60
N VAL A 78 -6.36 1.40 5.61
CA VAL A 78 -5.30 2.40 5.69
C VAL A 78 -5.90 3.74 5.27
N ILE A 79 -5.86 4.71 6.16
CA ILE A 79 -6.41 6.06 5.92
C ILE A 79 -5.32 7.01 5.41
N THR A 80 -5.69 8.01 4.62
CA THR A 80 -4.78 9.08 4.21
C THR A 80 -5.24 10.37 4.89
N LEU A 81 -4.31 11.08 5.52
CA LEU A 81 -4.60 12.31 6.25
C LEU A 81 -3.70 13.44 5.74
N ASN A 82 -4.24 14.65 5.70
CA ASN A 82 -3.49 15.87 5.44
C ASN A 82 -2.47 16.12 6.58
N PRO A 83 -1.15 16.14 6.33
CA PRO A 83 -0.15 16.48 7.35
C PRO A 83 -0.32 17.88 7.92
N ASP A 84 -0.77 18.83 7.09
CA ASP A 84 -0.89 20.24 7.42
C ASP A 84 -2.18 20.60 8.16
N ASP A 85 -3.07 19.62 8.35
CA ASP A 85 -4.28 19.78 9.17
C ASP A 85 -3.99 19.26 10.58
N GLU A 86 -4.03 20.16 11.58
CA GLU A 86 -3.72 19.81 12.96
C GLU A 86 -4.74 18.82 13.54
N ASP A 87 -6.02 18.92 13.17
CA ASP A 87 -7.10 18.09 13.71
C ASP A 87 -7.00 16.63 13.26
N HIS A 88 -6.28 16.37 12.16
CA HIS A 88 -6.13 15.03 11.61
C HIS A 88 -5.39 14.05 12.53
N ILE A 89 -4.62 14.52 13.52
CA ILE A 89 -4.04 13.63 14.52
C ILE A 89 -5.11 12.95 15.39
N GLU A 90 -6.18 13.67 15.73
CA GLU A 90 -7.31 13.12 16.47
C GLU A 90 -8.12 12.16 15.61
N ILE A 91 -8.26 12.46 14.32
CA ILE A 91 -8.89 11.56 13.35
C ILE A 91 -8.11 10.24 13.26
N LEU A 92 -6.78 10.29 13.23
CA LEU A 92 -5.94 9.09 13.22
C LEU A 92 -6.20 8.23 14.45
N GLU A 93 -6.07 8.83 15.63
CA GLU A 93 -6.25 8.13 16.91
C GLU A 93 -7.66 7.55 17.05
N LYS A 94 -8.69 8.33 16.73
CA LYS A 94 -10.09 7.86 16.76
C LYS A 94 -10.32 6.72 15.78
N SER A 95 -9.75 6.79 14.58
CA SER A 95 -9.93 5.77 13.54
C SER A 95 -9.29 4.45 13.94
N VAL A 96 -8.08 4.48 14.52
CA VAL A 96 -7.40 3.26 15.00
C VAL A 96 -8.12 2.67 16.22
N ASN A 97 -8.51 3.50 17.19
CA ASN A 97 -9.08 3.01 18.45
C ASN A 97 -10.54 2.54 18.34
N LYS A 98 -11.31 3.09 17.37
CA LYS A 98 -12.76 2.84 17.26
C LYS A 98 -13.18 2.14 15.99
N SER A 99 -12.24 1.89 15.07
CA SER A 99 -12.53 1.25 13.79
C SER A 99 -11.42 0.27 13.42
N ASN A 100 -11.69 -0.53 12.41
CA ASN A 100 -10.76 -1.52 11.89
C ASN A 100 -9.76 -0.89 10.92
N ILE A 101 -8.95 0.03 11.44
CA ILE A 101 -7.88 0.74 10.71
C ILE A 101 -6.53 0.32 11.31
N SER A 102 -5.62 -0.14 10.45
CA SER A 102 -4.32 -0.67 10.86
C SER A 102 -3.15 0.02 10.16
N GLY A 103 -3.40 1.14 9.47
CA GLY A 103 -2.33 1.94 8.91
C GLY A 103 -2.71 3.36 8.52
N LEU A 104 -1.66 4.13 8.28
CA LEU A 104 -1.68 5.50 7.76
C LEU A 104 -0.97 5.48 6.39
N ARG A 105 -1.55 6.08 5.36
CA ARG A 105 -0.82 6.40 4.13
C ARG A 105 -0.13 7.74 4.33
N GLY A 106 1.18 7.69 4.53
CA GLY A 106 2.03 8.86 4.71
C GLY A 106 2.27 9.54 3.36
N ILE A 107 2.07 10.86 3.31
CA ILE A 107 2.31 11.71 2.15
C ILE A 107 3.18 12.90 2.54
N LYS A 108 3.70 13.59 1.53
CA LYS A 108 4.39 14.89 1.70
C LYS A 108 3.41 15.94 2.22
N ASP A 109 3.94 16.91 2.97
CA ASP A 109 3.21 18.14 3.27
C ASP A 109 3.05 19.05 2.03
N ALA A 110 2.34 20.17 2.20
CA ALA A 110 2.14 21.18 1.15
C ALA A 110 3.43 21.82 0.63
N THR A 111 4.55 21.71 1.36
CA THR A 111 5.89 22.16 0.91
C THR A 111 6.65 21.09 0.14
N GLY A 112 6.08 19.89 -0.01
CA GLY A 112 6.69 18.77 -0.71
C GLY A 112 7.72 18.01 0.12
N ARG A 113 7.71 18.11 1.45
CA ARG A 113 8.67 17.43 2.32
C ARG A 113 8.02 16.31 3.13
N LEU A 114 8.77 15.24 3.38
CA LEU A 114 8.45 14.21 4.37
C LEU A 114 9.09 14.51 5.73
N SER A 115 10.21 15.22 5.71
CA SER A 115 11.00 15.55 6.90
C SER A 115 10.44 16.72 7.72
N SER A 116 9.23 17.17 7.44
CA SER A 116 8.63 18.29 8.14
C SER A 116 8.01 17.89 9.48
N PRO A 117 7.89 18.83 10.44
CA PRO A 117 7.22 18.56 11.71
C PRO A 117 5.78 18.03 11.55
N ASN A 118 5.07 18.49 10.52
CA ASN A 118 3.69 18.09 10.22
C ASN A 118 3.58 16.60 9.87
N VAL A 119 4.49 16.11 9.02
CA VAL A 119 4.56 14.69 8.67
C VAL A 119 5.05 13.87 9.86
N TYR A 120 6.12 14.30 10.53
CA TYR A 120 6.65 13.63 11.72
C TYR A 120 5.58 13.44 12.81
N ARG A 121 4.76 14.46 13.06
CA ARG A 121 3.66 14.42 14.03
C ARG A 121 2.68 13.26 13.76
N LEU A 122 2.28 13.06 12.51
CA LEU A 122 1.38 11.95 12.15
C LEU A 122 2.08 10.59 12.22
N TRP A 123 3.36 10.52 11.81
CA TRP A 123 4.10 9.26 11.79
C TRP A 123 4.52 8.81 13.19
N GLU A 124 4.86 9.74 14.08
CA GLU A 124 5.09 9.48 15.50
C GLU A 124 3.80 9.02 16.18
N LYS A 125 2.65 9.63 15.87
CA LYS A 125 1.35 9.13 16.33
C LYS A 125 1.09 7.72 15.80
N ALA A 126 1.41 7.42 14.54
CA ALA A 126 1.29 6.07 13.97
C ALA A 126 2.18 5.05 14.72
N LEU A 127 3.41 5.44 15.09
CA LEU A 127 4.30 4.64 15.93
C LEU A 127 3.66 4.33 17.30
N HIS A 128 3.17 5.36 18.00
CA HIS A 128 2.53 5.19 19.31
C HIS A 128 1.26 4.33 19.26
N LEU A 129 0.51 4.40 18.15
CA LEU A 129 -0.68 3.57 17.92
C LEU A 129 -0.35 2.15 17.43
N GLY A 130 0.93 1.83 17.19
CA GLY A 130 1.37 0.52 16.73
C GLY A 130 0.94 0.15 15.30
N ILE A 131 0.55 1.13 14.48
CA ILE A 131 0.09 0.91 13.11
C ILE A 131 1.22 1.09 12.08
N VAL A 132 0.98 0.59 10.86
CA VAL A 132 1.95 0.68 9.75
C VAL A 132 1.79 1.98 8.98
N VAL A 133 2.91 2.57 8.53
CA VAL A 133 2.88 3.69 7.58
C VAL A 133 3.14 3.19 6.16
N ASN A 134 2.19 3.39 5.26
CA ASN A 134 2.37 3.20 3.83
C ASN A 134 2.89 4.53 3.24
N CYS A 135 4.17 4.61 2.91
CA CYS A 135 4.80 5.81 2.38
C CYS A 135 4.51 5.95 0.88
N MET A 136 3.75 6.99 0.50
CA MET A 136 3.38 7.29 -0.88
C MET A 136 4.06 8.58 -1.35
N VAL A 137 5.06 8.44 -2.22
CA VAL A 137 5.80 9.56 -2.83
C VAL A 137 5.93 9.47 -4.34
N MET A 138 5.20 8.56 -4.99
CA MET A 138 5.30 8.32 -6.44
C MET A 138 6.76 8.05 -6.85
N ASP A 139 7.28 8.66 -7.92
CA ASP A 139 8.67 8.52 -8.40
C ASP A 139 9.63 9.61 -7.87
N ASP A 140 9.28 10.25 -6.74
CA ASP A 140 10.06 11.32 -6.12
C ASP A 140 11.24 10.78 -5.29
N LEU A 141 12.31 10.41 -5.99
CA LEU A 141 13.52 9.83 -5.40
C LEU A 141 14.32 10.83 -4.54
N GLU A 142 14.04 12.13 -4.60
CA GLU A 142 14.73 13.10 -3.74
C GLU A 142 14.35 12.95 -2.27
N ARG A 143 13.22 12.29 -1.97
CA ARG A 143 12.73 12.05 -0.61
C ARG A 143 13.38 10.85 0.07
N VAL A 144 14.21 10.08 -0.64
CA VAL A 144 14.81 8.83 -0.14
C VAL A 144 15.61 9.04 1.14
N THR A 145 16.39 10.12 1.23
CA THR A 145 17.16 10.45 2.43
C THR A 145 16.26 10.87 3.59
N GLU A 146 15.14 11.56 3.31
CA GLU A 146 14.14 11.91 4.32
C GLU A 146 13.46 10.66 4.88
N ILE A 147 13.12 9.69 4.01
CA ILE A 147 12.53 8.40 4.43
C ILE A 147 13.49 7.62 5.33
N GLY A 148 14.77 7.51 4.93
CA GLY A 148 15.80 6.83 5.75
C GLY A 148 16.00 7.51 7.11
N LYS A 149 16.00 8.85 7.13
CA LYS A 149 16.07 9.61 8.38
C LYS A 149 14.86 9.34 9.28
N ILE A 150 13.64 9.39 8.76
CA ILE A 150 12.42 9.10 9.53
C ILE A 150 12.43 7.67 10.05
N ALA A 151 12.85 6.69 9.23
CA ALA A 151 12.96 5.30 9.63
C ALA A 151 13.93 5.09 10.80
N THR A 152 15.01 5.87 10.84
CA THR A 152 15.99 5.87 11.94
C THR A 152 15.42 6.57 13.19
N ASP A 153 14.88 7.78 13.03
CA ASP A 153 14.40 8.61 14.12
C ASP A 153 13.19 7.96 14.83
N LEU A 154 12.31 7.29 14.09
CA LEU A 154 11.07 6.67 14.58
C LEU A 154 11.18 5.15 14.70
N PHE A 155 12.37 4.57 14.77
CA PHE A 155 12.51 3.13 14.97
C PHE A 155 11.79 2.67 16.26
N PRO A 156 10.95 1.61 16.25
CA PRO A 156 10.80 0.58 15.21
C PRO A 156 9.60 0.76 14.26
N LEU A 157 9.14 1.99 13.97
CA LEU A 157 8.00 2.26 13.09
C LEU A 157 8.14 1.50 11.78
N ARG A 158 7.13 0.70 11.43
CA ARG A 158 7.11 -0.10 10.21
C ARG A 158 6.65 0.77 9.05
N ILE A 159 7.52 0.96 8.06
CA ILE A 159 7.29 1.82 6.89
C ILE A 159 7.28 0.95 5.65
N VAL A 160 6.21 1.00 4.86
CA VAL A 160 6.04 0.25 3.62
C VAL A 160 6.10 1.22 2.45
N ILE A 161 7.07 1.07 1.55
CA ILE A 161 7.20 1.92 0.35
C ILE A 161 6.16 1.48 -0.68
N ASP A 162 5.15 2.30 -0.92
CA ASP A 162 4.10 2.01 -1.90
C ASP A 162 4.69 1.94 -3.32
N HIS A 163 4.33 0.89 -4.06
CA HIS A 163 4.71 0.64 -5.46
C HIS A 163 6.22 0.72 -5.74
N CYS A 164 7.07 0.64 -4.71
CA CYS A 164 8.52 0.79 -4.85
C CYS A 164 8.92 2.04 -5.65
N PHE A 165 8.33 3.19 -5.33
CA PHE A 165 8.48 4.46 -6.08
C PHE A 165 7.98 4.40 -7.53
N MET A 166 6.88 3.68 -7.78
CA MET A 166 6.37 3.42 -9.13
C MET A 166 7.42 2.76 -10.04
N LEU A 167 8.17 1.79 -9.48
CA LEU A 167 9.23 1.07 -10.19
C LEU A 167 8.71 0.59 -11.56
N ASN A 168 9.44 0.95 -12.61
CA ASN A 168 9.07 0.65 -13.99
C ASN A 168 10.31 0.47 -14.87
N THR A 169 10.13 0.02 -16.12
CA THR A 169 11.22 -0.25 -17.09
C THR A 169 11.48 0.87 -18.08
N SER A 170 10.75 1.99 -17.98
CA SER A 170 10.77 3.07 -18.98
C SER A 170 11.37 4.38 -18.48
N ASN A 171 11.40 4.59 -17.17
CA ASN A 171 11.77 5.84 -16.54
C ASN A 171 12.47 5.60 -15.19
N LYS A 172 13.70 6.12 -15.05
CA LYS A 172 14.49 6.12 -13.80
C LYS A 172 14.67 4.73 -13.14
N THR A 173 14.68 3.64 -13.90
CA THR A 173 14.73 2.27 -13.34
C THR A 173 15.95 2.06 -12.44
N ALA A 174 17.15 2.40 -12.94
CA ALA A 174 18.40 2.20 -12.20
C ALA A 174 18.54 3.14 -10.99
N GLU A 175 18.02 4.37 -11.09
CA GLU A 175 17.94 5.32 -9.96
C GLU A 175 17.00 4.81 -8.89
N THR A 176 15.84 4.26 -9.29
CA THR A 176 14.84 3.71 -8.37
C THR A 176 15.37 2.49 -7.63
N LEU A 177 16.05 1.58 -8.34
CA LEU A 177 16.69 0.41 -7.72
C LEU A 177 17.78 0.81 -6.72
N ARG A 178 18.63 1.79 -7.04
CA ARG A 178 19.63 2.33 -6.08
C ARG A 178 18.98 2.97 -4.85
N ALA A 179 17.89 3.70 -5.04
CA ALA A 179 17.13 4.27 -3.93
C ALA A 179 16.55 3.19 -3.01
N LEU A 180 15.99 2.13 -3.59
CA LEU A 180 15.45 0.98 -2.87
C LEU A 180 16.54 0.19 -2.15
N GLU A 181 17.71 0.00 -2.76
CA GLU A 181 18.88 -0.62 -2.14
C GLU A 181 19.32 0.13 -0.88
N TYR A 182 19.40 1.47 -0.96
CA TYR A 182 19.70 2.30 0.20
C TYR A 182 18.64 2.12 1.31
N LEU A 183 17.35 2.18 0.97
CA LEU A 183 16.29 2.01 1.96
C LEU A 183 16.27 0.60 2.56
N ALA A 184 16.64 -0.42 1.79
CA ALA A 184 16.70 -1.80 2.26
C ALA A 184 17.71 -2.03 3.40
N THR A 185 18.66 -1.11 3.60
CA THR A 185 19.57 -1.12 4.76
C THR A 185 18.86 -0.85 6.10
N HIS A 186 17.65 -0.27 6.08
CA HIS A 186 16.85 0.02 7.28
C HIS A 186 15.89 -1.15 7.55
N GLN A 187 16.02 -1.77 8.74
CA GLN A 187 15.31 -3.02 9.08
C GLN A 187 13.79 -2.88 9.21
N ASN A 188 13.31 -1.66 9.46
CA ASN A 188 11.90 -1.33 9.60
C ASN A 188 11.24 -0.82 8.30
N ILE A 189 11.97 -0.84 7.17
CA ILE A 189 11.42 -0.51 5.85
C ILE A 189 11.11 -1.79 5.07
N TYR A 190 9.93 -1.79 4.43
CA TYR A 190 9.36 -2.87 3.65
C TYR A 190 9.06 -2.39 2.22
N ALA A 191 9.11 -3.31 1.26
CA ALA A 191 8.78 -3.06 -0.13
C ALA A 191 7.39 -3.60 -0.47
N LYS A 192 6.52 -2.76 -1.03
CA LYS A 192 5.23 -3.20 -1.57
C LYS A 192 5.32 -3.35 -3.08
N LEU A 193 5.27 -4.61 -3.50
CA LEU A 193 5.40 -5.03 -4.87
C LEU A 193 4.01 -5.06 -5.52
N THR A 194 3.81 -4.19 -6.50
CA THR A 194 2.61 -4.16 -7.33
C THR A 194 3.00 -4.36 -8.78
N SER A 195 2.13 -5.02 -9.54
CA SER A 195 2.37 -5.27 -10.96
C SER A 195 1.35 -4.57 -11.87
N GLY A 196 1.65 -4.57 -13.17
CA GLY A 196 0.79 -4.03 -14.22
C GLY A 196 1.47 -2.94 -15.04
N THR A 197 0.64 -2.18 -15.75
CA THR A 197 1.09 -1.23 -16.79
C THR A 197 1.78 0.02 -16.27
N HIS A 198 1.71 0.33 -14.97
CA HIS A 198 2.53 1.42 -14.43
C HIS A 198 4.01 1.03 -14.40
N GLY A 199 4.32 -0.27 -14.28
CA GLY A 199 5.68 -0.80 -14.26
C GLY A 199 6.22 -1.22 -15.64
N SER A 200 5.35 -1.76 -16.50
CA SER A 200 5.76 -2.39 -17.76
C SER A 200 5.04 -1.80 -18.97
N SER A 201 5.80 -1.63 -20.06
CA SER A 201 5.25 -1.32 -21.39
C SER A 201 4.82 -2.58 -22.17
N ARG A 202 5.18 -3.77 -21.67
CA ARG A 202 4.82 -5.06 -22.25
C ARG A 202 3.45 -5.49 -21.72
N VAL A 203 2.71 -6.25 -22.52
CA VAL A 203 1.51 -6.95 -22.03
C VAL A 203 1.89 -8.03 -21.00
N TYR A 204 0.92 -8.50 -20.22
CA TYR A 204 1.10 -9.64 -19.32
C TYR A 204 1.82 -10.81 -20.06
N PRO A 205 2.85 -11.45 -19.46
CA PRO A 205 3.25 -11.42 -18.05
C PRO A 205 4.30 -10.35 -17.67
N HIS A 206 4.46 -9.28 -18.44
CA HIS A 206 5.42 -8.19 -18.13
C HIS A 206 6.87 -8.69 -17.90
N PRO A 207 7.46 -9.46 -18.84
CA PRO A 207 8.78 -10.09 -18.63
C PRO A 207 9.91 -9.09 -18.34
N ASP A 208 9.77 -7.84 -18.80
CA ASP A 208 10.70 -6.75 -18.51
C ASP A 208 10.72 -6.33 -17.04
N MET A 209 9.65 -6.58 -16.27
CA MET A 209 9.59 -6.30 -14.85
C MET A 209 10.04 -7.46 -13.96
N HIS A 210 10.31 -8.64 -14.53
CA HIS A 210 10.67 -9.82 -13.73
C HIS A 210 11.99 -9.63 -12.98
N ASP A 211 13.03 -9.17 -13.68
CA ASP A 211 14.34 -8.91 -13.08
C ASP A 211 14.30 -7.75 -12.07
N PRO A 212 13.74 -6.56 -12.39
CA PRO A 212 13.60 -5.49 -11.40
C PRO A 212 12.87 -5.91 -10.12
N VAL A 213 11.78 -6.68 -10.24
CA VAL A 213 11.05 -7.15 -9.05
C VAL A 213 11.87 -8.15 -8.24
N ARG A 214 12.58 -9.09 -8.89
CA ARG A 214 13.49 -10.02 -8.20
C ARG A 214 14.64 -9.30 -7.49
N GLU A 215 15.15 -8.24 -8.09
CA GLU A 215 16.21 -7.41 -7.51
C GLU A 215 15.72 -6.74 -6.22
N VAL A 216 14.52 -6.16 -6.23
CA VAL A 216 13.90 -5.60 -5.00
C VAL A 216 13.70 -6.69 -3.94
N ILE A 217 13.19 -7.87 -4.33
CA ILE A 217 13.04 -9.00 -3.39
C ILE A 217 14.38 -9.39 -2.78
N THR A 218 15.45 -9.38 -3.56
CA THR A 218 16.81 -9.70 -3.09
C THR A 218 17.34 -8.65 -2.11
N MET A 219 17.15 -7.36 -2.39
CA MET A 219 17.60 -6.26 -1.53
C MET A 219 16.90 -6.29 -0.16
N PHE A 220 15.58 -6.46 -0.16
CA PHE A 220 14.79 -6.42 1.07
C PHE A 220 14.79 -7.76 1.83
N GLY A 221 14.95 -8.87 1.11
CA GLY A 221 14.59 -10.20 1.60
C GLY A 221 13.08 -10.42 1.57
N THR A 222 12.65 -11.66 1.40
CA THR A 222 11.22 -12.03 1.30
C THR A 222 10.43 -11.66 2.54
N ASN A 223 11.08 -11.64 3.70
CA ASN A 223 10.51 -11.25 4.99
C ASN A 223 10.22 -9.73 5.12
N ARG A 224 10.58 -8.92 4.12
CA ARG A 224 10.26 -7.47 4.07
C ARG A 224 9.58 -7.05 2.77
N CYS A 225 9.05 -8.01 2.01
CA CYS A 225 8.28 -7.75 0.80
C CYS A 225 6.81 -8.14 0.99
N VAL A 226 5.91 -7.39 0.37
CA VAL A 226 4.49 -7.72 0.31
C VAL A 226 3.94 -7.53 -1.09
N TRP A 227 2.90 -8.28 -1.45
CA TRP A 227 2.17 -8.13 -2.70
C TRP A 227 0.91 -7.26 -2.54
N GLY A 228 0.57 -6.49 -3.58
CA GLY A 228 -0.73 -5.81 -3.69
C GLY A 228 -1.28 -5.87 -5.12
N SER A 229 -2.58 -6.12 -5.24
CA SER A 229 -3.26 -6.26 -6.55
C SER A 229 -3.40 -4.93 -7.29
N ASN A 230 -3.42 -3.81 -6.55
CA ASN A 230 -3.80 -2.51 -7.08
C ASN A 230 -5.21 -2.50 -7.72
N PHE A 231 -6.15 -3.28 -7.18
CA PHE A 231 -7.55 -3.23 -7.63
C PHE A 231 -8.15 -1.82 -7.44
N PRO A 232 -9.03 -1.32 -8.32
CA PRO A 232 -9.48 -1.90 -9.58
C PRO A 232 -8.41 -1.85 -10.67
N ASN A 233 -8.22 -2.98 -11.35
CA ASN A 233 -7.13 -3.12 -12.30
C ASN A 233 -7.38 -2.36 -13.61
N SER A 234 -8.66 -2.14 -13.97
CA SER A 234 -9.04 -1.29 -15.13
C SER A 234 -8.54 0.16 -15.01
N LEU A 235 -8.33 0.65 -13.78
CA LEU A 235 -7.72 1.96 -13.54
C LEU A 235 -6.21 1.86 -13.31
N TRP A 236 -5.78 1.00 -12.37
CA TRP A 236 -4.44 1.08 -11.81
C TRP A 236 -3.40 0.10 -12.36
N SER A 237 -3.85 -0.95 -13.06
CA SER A 237 -2.99 -2.00 -13.63
C SER A 237 -3.51 -2.43 -15.01
N LYS A 238 -3.72 -1.44 -15.90
CA LYS A 238 -4.58 -1.55 -17.08
C LYS A 238 -4.50 -2.83 -17.91
N GLY A 239 -3.38 -3.34 -18.37
CA GLY A 239 -3.35 -4.54 -19.24
C GLY A 239 -3.48 -5.88 -18.51
N THR A 240 -3.89 -5.90 -17.23
CA THR A 240 -3.69 -7.04 -16.32
C THR A 240 -4.93 -7.27 -15.47
N THR A 241 -5.46 -8.50 -15.47
CA THR A 241 -6.56 -8.88 -14.56
C THR A 241 -6.06 -9.08 -13.12
N TYR A 242 -6.98 -9.09 -12.16
CA TYR A 242 -6.67 -9.39 -10.75
C TYR A 242 -5.90 -10.70 -10.59
N LEU A 243 -6.37 -11.79 -11.22
CA LEU A 243 -5.71 -13.09 -11.17
C LEU A 243 -4.34 -13.06 -11.85
N GLN A 244 -4.20 -12.38 -12.99
CA GLN A 244 -2.90 -12.22 -13.64
C GLN A 244 -1.90 -11.44 -12.77
N ASN A 245 -2.36 -10.42 -12.04
CA ASN A 245 -1.50 -9.68 -11.11
C ASN A 245 -0.94 -10.61 -10.01
N LEU A 246 -1.78 -11.51 -9.47
CA LEU A 246 -1.36 -12.54 -8.52
C LEU A 246 -0.47 -13.62 -9.17
N ASN A 247 -0.78 -14.05 -10.40
CA ASN A 247 -0.01 -15.05 -11.14
C ASN A 247 1.41 -14.60 -11.43
N LEU A 248 1.68 -13.29 -11.54
CA LEU A 248 3.05 -12.80 -11.64
C LEU A 248 3.91 -13.32 -10.46
N PHE A 249 3.38 -13.29 -9.24
CA PHE A 249 4.10 -13.73 -8.03
C PHE A 249 3.98 -15.23 -7.79
N THR A 250 2.87 -15.84 -8.18
CA THR A 250 2.62 -17.26 -7.90
C THR A 250 3.15 -18.20 -8.98
N GLU A 251 3.34 -17.74 -10.22
CA GLU A 251 3.74 -18.59 -11.36
C GLU A 251 4.92 -18.01 -12.15
N GLU A 252 4.95 -16.71 -12.43
CA GLU A 252 5.88 -16.15 -13.44
C GLU A 252 7.26 -15.78 -12.88
N LEU A 253 7.35 -15.26 -11.65
CA LEU A 253 8.63 -14.79 -11.08
C LEU A 253 9.60 -15.91 -10.70
N GLY A 254 9.14 -17.17 -10.69
CA GLY A 254 9.94 -18.33 -10.30
C GLY A 254 10.19 -18.46 -8.79
N LEU A 255 9.36 -17.81 -7.96
CA LEU A 255 9.48 -17.87 -6.50
C LEU A 255 9.25 -19.30 -5.98
N SER A 256 10.00 -19.69 -4.96
CA SER A 256 9.78 -20.90 -4.19
C SER A 256 8.52 -20.81 -3.33
N VAL A 257 8.08 -21.94 -2.77
CA VAL A 257 6.90 -22.00 -1.90
C VAL A 257 7.07 -21.12 -0.66
N SER A 258 8.24 -21.12 -0.03
CA SER A 258 8.52 -20.30 1.16
C SER A 258 8.54 -18.81 0.85
N GLU A 259 9.10 -18.41 -0.30
CA GLU A 259 9.13 -16.99 -0.71
C GLU A 259 7.71 -16.48 -0.99
N LYS A 260 6.87 -17.30 -1.64
CA LYS A 260 5.44 -16.99 -1.81
C LYS A 260 4.75 -16.87 -0.44
N GLU A 261 5.05 -17.76 0.51
CA GLU A 261 4.46 -17.73 1.84
C GLU A 261 4.81 -16.47 2.63
N ASP A 262 6.07 -16.03 2.56
CA ASP A 262 6.49 -14.80 3.19
C ASP A 262 5.77 -13.59 2.57
N ILE A 263 5.87 -13.43 1.25
CA ILE A 263 5.41 -12.22 0.53
C ILE A 263 3.88 -12.10 0.49
N LEU A 264 3.17 -13.21 0.30
CA LEU A 264 1.73 -13.23 0.11
C LEU A 264 0.94 -13.43 1.41
N SER A 265 1.58 -13.92 2.48
CA SER A 265 0.89 -14.31 3.71
C SER A 265 1.57 -13.79 4.97
N ARG A 266 2.74 -14.30 5.37
CA ARG A 266 3.30 -14.04 6.71
C ARG A 266 3.61 -12.57 6.95
N VAL A 267 4.27 -11.90 6.01
CA VAL A 267 4.65 -10.49 6.13
C VAL A 267 3.40 -9.59 6.17
N PRO A 268 2.46 -9.64 5.20
CA PRO A 268 1.28 -8.78 5.26
C PRO A 268 0.37 -9.08 6.47
N LEU A 269 0.28 -10.34 6.92
CA LEU A 269 -0.45 -10.67 8.16
C LEU A 269 0.20 -10.02 9.37
N SER A 270 1.52 -10.09 9.50
CA SER A 270 2.26 -9.43 10.59
C SER A 270 2.08 -7.91 10.56
N LEU A 271 2.09 -7.30 9.38
CA LEU A 271 1.97 -5.85 9.22
C LEU A 271 0.59 -5.33 9.64
N TRP A 272 -0.50 -5.92 9.12
CA TRP A 272 -1.82 -5.31 9.21
C TRP A 272 -2.87 -6.11 9.98
N PHE A 273 -2.62 -7.39 10.28
CA PHE A 273 -3.58 -8.27 10.95
C PHE A 273 -3.06 -8.88 12.25
N GLY A 274 -1.81 -8.57 12.63
CA GLY A 274 -1.25 -8.95 13.93
C GLY A 274 -2.00 -8.27 15.07
N SER A 275 -2.07 -8.93 16.22
CA SER A 275 -2.71 -8.41 17.43
C SER A 275 -2.17 -7.02 17.76
N GLN A 276 -3.00 -5.98 17.60
CA GLN A 276 -2.73 -4.71 18.25
C GLN A 276 -2.74 -5.00 19.74
N VAL A 277 -1.57 -4.99 20.38
CA VAL A 277 -1.46 -5.21 21.81
C VAL A 277 -2.23 -4.09 22.46
N SER A 278 -3.43 -4.42 22.96
CA SER A 278 -4.17 -3.57 23.87
C SER A 278 -3.38 -3.55 25.17
N THR A 279 -2.62 -2.49 25.41
CA THR A 279 -2.17 -2.13 26.76
C THR A 279 -3.12 -1.10 27.32
#